data_AF-A1RZS5-F1
#
_entry.id   AF-A1RZS5-F1
#
_cell.length_a   1.000
_cell.length_b   1.000
_cell.length_c   1.000
_cell.angle_alpha   90.00
_cell.angle_beta   90.00
_cell.angle_gamma   90.00
#
_symmetry.space_group_name_H-M   'P 1'
#
loop_
_entity.id
_entity.type
_entity.pdbx_description
1 polymer ?
#
loop_
_entity_poly.entity_id
_entity_poly.type
_entity_poly.pdbx_seq_one_letter_code
_entity_poly.pdbx_strand_id
1 'polypeptide(L)' 'MRGESLDDVVREYLEEEREAREIRRRMADWEFIERQPPRVRAALKLYVEKGDIRLTSRIAGMNIDEFRELLRKARIPVVV' A
#
# COMPACT_ATOMS: atom_id res chain seq x y z
N MET A 1 6.58 11.00 -33.68
CA MET A 1 6.21 10.08 -32.59
C MET A 1 4.70 9.99 -32.55
N ARG A 2 4.13 8.79 -32.68
CA ARG A 2 2.74 8.58 -32.27
C ARG A 2 2.79 8.69 -30.74
N GLY A 3 2.40 9.84 -30.20
CA GLY A 3 2.25 9.99 -28.76
C GLY A 3 1.12 9.08 -28.31
N GLU A 4 1.33 8.35 -27.23
CA GLU A 4 0.25 7.63 -26.55
C GLU A 4 -0.89 8.60 -26.26
N SER A 5 -2.13 8.14 -26.46
CA SER A 5 -3.27 8.94 -26.07
C SER A 5 -3.33 9.03 -24.55
N LEU A 6 -3.92 10.09 -24.00
CA LEU A 6 -4.14 10.22 -22.56
C LEU A 6 -4.88 8.99 -21.99
N ASP A 7 -5.79 8.41 -22.79
CA ASP A 7 -6.56 7.23 -22.40
C ASP A 7 -5.71 5.97 -22.27
N ASP A 8 -4.66 5.83 -23.09
CA ASP A 8 -3.72 4.71 -23.02
C ASP A 8 -2.87 4.81 -21.75
N VAL A 9 -2.33 6.00 -21.47
CA VAL A 9 -1.54 6.29 -20.26
C VAL A 9 -2.37 6.04 -19.00
N VAL A 10 -3.59 6.56 -18.94
CA VAL A 10 -4.49 6.35 -17.79
C VAL A 10 -4.79 4.86 -17.57
N ARG A 11 -4.99 4.10 -18.66
CA ARG A 11 -5.25 2.66 -18.57
C ARG A 11 -4.07 1.91 -17.98
N GLU A 12 -2.86 2.19 -18.46
CA GLU A 12 -1.62 1.57 -17.97
C GLU A 12 -1.44 1.83 -16.46
N TYR A 13 -1.54 3.09 -16.03
CA TYR A 13 -1.44 3.44 -14.61
C TYR A 13 -2.50 2.71 -13.75
N LEU A 14 -3.73 2.55 -14.24
CA LEU A 14 -4.79 1.84 -13.52
C LEU A 14 -4.50 0.34 -13.40
N GLU A 15 -3.88 -0.25 -14.42
CA GLU A 15 -3.47 -1.65 -14.42
C GLU A 15 -2.31 -1.90 -13.45
N GLU A 16 -1.28 -1.06 -13.48
CA GLU A 16 -0.16 -1.10 -12.53
C GLU A 16 -0.64 -0.95 -11.08
N GLU A 17 -1.53 0.01 -10.80
CA GLU A 17 -2.11 0.20 -9.47
C GLU A 17 -2.93 -1.01 -9.00
N ARG A 18 -3.63 -1.68 -9.92
CA ARG A 18 -4.39 -2.92 -9.64
C ARG A 18 -3.42 -4.04 -9.26
N GLU A 19 -2.38 -4.25 -10.05
CA GLU A 19 -1.37 -5.28 -9.81
C GLU A 19 -0.62 -5.04 -8.50
N ALA A 20 -0.20 -3.79 -8.24
CA ALA A 20 0.46 -3.42 -6.98
C ALA A 20 -0.45 -3.70 -5.77
N ARG A 21 -1.75 -3.39 -5.86
CA ARG A 21 -2.73 -3.71 -4.82
C ARG A 21 -2.88 -5.22 -4.60
N GLU A 22 -2.96 -6.00 -5.67
CA GLU A 22 -3.07 -7.46 -5.58
C GLU A 22 -1.84 -8.10 -4.95
N ILE A 23 -0.64 -7.63 -5.33
CA ILE A 23 0.63 -8.06 -4.73
C ILE A 23 0.64 -7.77 -3.23
N ARG A 24 0.29 -6.53 -2.82
CA ARG A 24 0.19 -6.17 -1.40
C ARG A 24 -0.79 -7.07 -0.66
N ARG A 25 -1.97 -7.32 -1.24
CA ARG A 25 -3.02 -8.14 -0.63
C ARG A 25 -2.61 -9.60 -0.48
N ARG A 26 -1.94 -10.17 -1.47
CA ARG A 26 -1.48 -11.58 -1.45
C ARG A 26 -0.31 -11.82 -0.51
N MET A 27 0.61 -10.86 -0.40
CA MET A 27 1.83 -11.03 0.39
C MET A 27 1.67 -10.63 1.87
N ALA A 28 0.69 -9.77 2.17
CA ALA A 28 0.44 -9.31 3.53
C ALA A 28 0.21 -10.46 4.52
N ASP A 29 0.86 -10.36 5.67
CA ASP A 29 0.59 -11.19 6.83
C ASP A 29 -0.69 -10.67 7.52
N TRP A 30 -1.83 -11.20 7.09
CA TRP A 30 -3.14 -10.80 7.62
C TRP A 30 -3.30 -11.13 9.10
N GLU A 31 -2.71 -12.22 9.60
CA GLU A 31 -2.78 -12.55 11.03
C GLU A 31 -2.06 -11.48 11.86
N PHE A 32 -0.86 -11.07 11.44
CA PHE A 32 -0.13 -9.98 12.07
C PHE A 32 -0.94 -8.66 12.05
N ILE A 33 -1.55 -8.33 10.90
CA ILE A 33 -2.36 -7.11 10.74
C ILE A 33 -3.57 -7.11 11.68
N GLU A 34 -4.31 -8.22 11.77
CA GLU A 34 -5.52 -8.30 12.60
C GLU A 34 -5.23 -8.17 14.10
N ARG A 35 -4.03 -8.60 14.54
CA ARG A 35 -3.58 -8.52 15.94
C ARG A 35 -3.11 -7.13 16.37
N GLN A 36 -2.95 -6.18 15.44
CA GLN A 36 -2.53 -4.82 15.77
C GLN A 36 -3.62 -4.02 16.48
N PRO A 37 -3.25 -2.98 17.26
CA PRO A 37 -4.21 -2.02 17.80
C PRO A 37 -5.11 -1.43 16.70
N PRO A 38 -6.39 -1.10 16.99
CA PRO A 38 -7.38 -0.73 15.96
C PRO A 38 -6.91 0.34 14.96
N ARG A 39 -6.21 1.37 15.44
CA ARG A 39 -5.67 2.46 14.61
C ARG A 39 -4.55 1.99 13.66
N VAL A 40 -3.64 1.17 14.17
CA VAL A 40 -2.53 0.61 13.39
C VAL A 40 -3.05 -0.40 12.36
N ARG A 41 -3.98 -1.27 12.77
CA ARG A 41 -4.66 -2.22 11.89
C ARG A 41 -5.37 -1.51 10.73
N ALA A 42 -6.11 -0.43 11.01
CA ALA A 42 -6.77 0.36 9.99
C ALA A 42 -5.78 0.98 9.00
N ALA A 43 -4.66 1.52 9.48
CA ALA A 43 -3.60 2.09 8.64
C ALA A 43 -2.95 1.03 7.73
N LEU A 44 -2.66 -0.17 8.25
CA LEU A 44 -2.10 -1.26 7.45
C LEU A 44 -3.06 -1.74 6.37
N LYS A 45 -4.34 -1.93 6.70
CA LYS A 45 -5.38 -2.29 5.71
C LYS A 45 -5.51 -1.23 4.62
N LEU A 46 -5.47 0.05 5.00
CA LEU A 46 -5.51 1.15 4.04
C LEU A 46 -4.27 1.17 3.14
N TYR A 47 -3.08 0.88 3.69
CA TYR A 47 -1.86 0.78 2.89
C TYR A 47 -1.92 -0.36 1.87
N VAL A 48 -2.45 -1.53 2.25
CA VAL A 48 -2.67 -2.63 1.31
C VAL A 48 -3.54 -2.18 0.12
N GLU A 49 -4.61 -1.43 0.40
CA GLU A 49 -5.54 -0.96 -0.63
C GLU A 49 -5.00 0.18 -1.50
N LYS A 50 -4.28 1.14 -0.90
CA LYS A 50 -3.95 2.44 -1.55
C LYS A 50 -2.46 2.70 -1.76
N GLY A 51 -1.56 2.00 -1.08
CA GLY A 51 -0.12 2.23 -1.19
C GLY A 51 0.41 3.57 -0.69
N ASP A 52 -0.45 4.48 -0.19
CA ASP A 52 -0.03 5.82 0.25
C ASP A 52 0.60 5.79 1.64
N ILE A 53 1.93 5.75 1.68
CA ILE A 53 2.70 5.68 2.92
C ILE A 53 2.56 6.93 3.79
N ARG A 54 2.37 8.12 3.20
CA ARG A 54 2.32 9.38 3.94
C ARG A 54 0.98 9.56 4.64
N LEU A 55 -0.10 9.12 4.00
CA LEU A 55 -1.42 9.09 4.62
C LEU A 55 -1.46 8.04 5.73
N THR A 56 -0.99 6.83 5.44
CA THR A 56 -1.14 5.70 6.38
C THR A 56 -0.24 5.84 7.60
N SER A 57 0.98 6.38 7.47
CA SER A 57 1.85 6.63 8.64
C SER A 57 1.23 7.66 9.60
N ARG A 58 0.64 8.74 9.06
CA ARG A 58 -0.09 9.74 9.84
C ARG A 58 -1.30 9.14 10.54
N ILE A 59 -2.08 8.31 9.84
CA ILE A 59 -3.20 7.58 10.46
C ILE A 59 -2.70 6.65 11.54
N ALA A 60 -1.58 5.96 11.35
CA ALA A 60 -0.99 5.10 12.36
C ALA A 60 -0.41 5.88 13.56
N GLY A 61 -0.19 7.19 13.42
CA GLY A 61 0.36 8.05 14.47
C GLY A 61 1.87 7.88 14.66
N MET A 62 2.58 7.51 13.59
CA MET A 62 4.02 7.26 13.58
C MET A 62 4.69 7.95 12.39
N ASN A 63 6.01 8.10 12.44
CA ASN A 63 6.75 8.63 11.30
C ASN A 63 6.85 7.59 10.16
N ILE A 64 7.33 8.01 8.99
CA ILE A 64 7.38 7.16 7.79
C ILE A 64 8.33 5.97 7.99
N ASP A 65 9.45 6.15 8.67
CA ASP A 65 10.45 5.09 8.86
C ASP A 65 9.94 4.03 9.83
N GLU A 66 9.30 4.44 10.93
CA GLU A 66 8.58 3.54 11.86
C GLU A 66 7.49 2.76 11.13
N PHE A 67 6.71 3.42 10.27
CA PHE A 67 5.68 2.75 9.50
C PHE A 67 6.28 1.77 8.49
N ARG A 68 7.42 2.09 7.86
CA ARG A 68 8.14 1.15 6.99
C ARG A 68 8.60 -0.10 7.73
N GLU A 69 9.14 0.04 8.94
CA GLU A 69 9.47 -1.12 9.78
C GLU A 69 8.25 -1.99 10.04
N LEU A 70 7.11 -1.36 10.33
CA LEU A 70 5.85 -2.06 10.53
C LEU A 70 5.36 -2.78 9.27
N LEU A 71 5.49 -2.17 8.09
CA LEU A 71 5.16 -2.80 6.80
C LEU A 71 6.02 -4.05 6.55
N ARG A 72 7.32 -4.00 6.86
CA ARG A 72 8.21 -5.18 6.75
C ARG A 72 7.78 -6.30 7.70
N LYS A 73 7.42 -5.98 8.95
CA LYS A 73 6.89 -6.96 9.91
C LYS A 73 5.57 -7.58 9.42
N ALA A 74 4.70 -6.78 8.81
CA ALA A 74 3.46 -7.22 8.21
C ALA A 74 3.63 -7.89 6.82
N ARG A 75 4.86 -8.05 6.32
CA ARG A 75 5.19 -8.61 4.99
C ARG A 75 4.49 -7.89 3.83
N ILE A 76 4.17 -6.61 3.98
CA ILE A 76 3.54 -5.82 2.92
C ILE A 76 4.66 -5.20 2.05
N PRO A 77 4.73 -5.53 0.75
CA PRO A 77 5.71 -4.96 -0.16
C PRO A 77 5.48 -3.46 -0.36
N VAL A 78 6.58 -2.72 -0.48
CA VAL A 78 6.57 -1.33 -0.96
C VAL A 78 6.89 -1.38 -2.44
N VAL A 79 5.87 -1.18 -3.27
CA VAL A 79 5.99 -1.05 -4.73
C VAL A 79 6.22 0.43 -5.03
N VAL A 80 7.21 0.74 -5.87
CA VAL A 80 7.64 2.11 -6.25
C VAL A 80 7.53 2.26 -7.75
#